data_AF-A0A227J111-F1
#
_entry.id   AF-A0A227J111-F1
#
_cell.length_a   1.000
_cell.length_b   1.000
_cell.length_c   1.000
_cell.angle_alpha   90.00
_cell.angle_beta   90.00
_cell.angle_gamma   90.00
#
_symmetry.space_group_name_H-M   'P 1'
#
loop_
_entity.id
_entity.type
_entity.pdbx_description
1 polymer ?
#
loop_
_entity_poly.entity_id
_entity_poly.type
_entity_poly.pdbx_seq_one_letter_code
_entity_poly.pdbx_strand_id
1 'polypeptide(L)'
;GYDFSEWATLVDQWRAGIHADFPARELGRQLVKSCQVIPMFHCWLGVNKDHSGALQNAKCNALGWFDFSNVWVKPEIEDNGQAE
;
A
#
# COMPACT_ATOMS: atom_id res chain seq x y z
N GLY A 1 7.26 -25.13 -19.73
CA GLY A 1 7.81 -24.39 -18.58
C GLY A 1 7.12 -23.05 -18.55
N TYR A 2 6.87 -22.47 -17.38
CA TYR A 2 6.26 -21.14 -17.31
C TYR A 2 7.18 -20.11 -17.97
N ASP A 3 6.66 -19.34 -18.92
CA ASP A 3 7.43 -18.39 -19.73
C ASP A 3 6.94 -16.95 -19.47
N PHE A 4 7.89 -16.02 -19.39
CA PHE A 4 7.63 -14.59 -19.26
C PHE A 4 6.69 -14.07 -20.37
N SER A 5 6.81 -14.62 -21.58
CA SER A 5 5.97 -14.26 -22.72
C SER A 5 4.47 -14.48 -22.46
N GLU A 6 4.12 -15.57 -21.77
CA GLU A 6 2.74 -15.90 -21.40
C GLU A 6 2.19 -14.90 -20.37
N TRP A 7 3.00 -14.52 -19.39
CA TRP A 7 2.62 -13.54 -18.36
C TRP A 7 2.44 -12.15 -18.93
N ALA A 8 3.36 -11.72 -19.80
CA ALA A 8 3.26 -10.44 -20.50
C ALA A 8 1.95 -10.38 -21.31
N THR A 9 1.63 -11.46 -22.03
CA THR A 9 0.39 -11.57 -22.79
C THR A 9 -0.85 -11.46 -21.90
N LEU A 10 -0.88 -12.12 -20.74
CA LEU A 10 -1.99 -12.00 -19.77
C LEU A 10 -2.18 -10.56 -19.29
N VAL A 11 -1.08 -9.85 -19.01
CA VAL A 11 -1.11 -8.44 -18.59
C VAL A 11 -1.59 -7.54 -19.72
N ASP A 12 -1.13 -7.79 -20.95
CA ASP A 12 -1.51 -7.00 -22.13
C ASP A 12 -3.00 -7.18 -22.47
N GLN A 13 -3.53 -8.39 -22.37
CA GLN A 13 -4.96 -8.64 -22.55
C GLN A 13 -5.81 -7.91 -21.51
N TRP A 14 -5.38 -7.89 -20.25
CA TRP A 14 -6.05 -7.10 -19.21
C TRP A 14 -6.00 -5.60 -19.50
N ARG A 15 -4.84 -5.07 -19.89
CA ARG A 15 -4.69 -3.65 -20.29
C ARG A 15 -5.53 -3.28 -21.51
N ALA A 16 -5.72 -4.22 -22.43
CA ALA A 16 -6.60 -4.06 -23.59
C ALA A 16 -8.09 -4.13 -23.25
N GLY A 17 -8.46 -4.38 -21.98
CA GLY A 17 -9.84 -4.48 -21.52
C GLY A 17 -10.54 -5.78 -21.90
N ILE A 18 -9.80 -6.80 -22.35
CA ILE A 18 -10.35 -8.12 -22.69
C ILE A 18 -10.84 -8.82 -21.42
N HIS A 19 -10.12 -8.61 -20.30
CA HIS A 19 -10.50 -9.09 -18.97
C HIS A 19 -10.86 -7.89 -18.09
N ALA A 20 -11.98 -7.96 -17.37
CA ALA A 20 -12.41 -6.89 -16.47
C ALA A 20 -11.47 -6.75 -15.25
N ASP A 21 -11.03 -7.89 -14.71
CA ASP A 21 -10.18 -7.95 -13.53
C ASP A 21 -8.73 -8.27 -13.87
N PHE A 22 -7.81 -7.75 -13.06
CA PHE A 22 -6.39 -8.06 -13.20
C PHE A 22 -6.13 -9.54 -12.85
N PRO A 23 -5.38 -10.31 -13.68
CA PRO A 23 -5.16 -11.75 -13.48
C PRO A 23 -4.14 -12.08 -12.36
N ALA A 24 -4.20 -11.39 -11.21
CA ALA A 24 -3.27 -11.53 -10.09
C ALA A 24 -3.13 -12.98 -9.60
N ARG A 25 -4.25 -13.70 -9.49
CA ARG A 25 -4.26 -15.07 -8.98
C ARG A 25 -3.47 -16.02 -9.88
N GLU A 26 -3.65 -15.91 -11.19
CA GLU A 26 -3.00 -16.81 -12.14
C GLU A 26 -1.50 -16.47 -12.27
N LEU A 27 -1.16 -15.19 -12.37
CA LEU A 27 0.23 -14.73 -12.38
C LEU A 27 0.97 -15.17 -11.10
N GLY A 28 0.39 -14.91 -9.93
CA GLY A 28 0.97 -15.29 -8.64
C GLY A 28 1.17 -16.81 -8.54
N ARG A 29 0.19 -17.61 -8.99
CA ARG A 29 0.30 -19.07 -9.03
C ARG A 29 1.47 -19.53 -9.89
N GLN A 30 1.66 -18.96 -11.07
CA GLN A 30 2.73 -19.36 -11.99
C GLN A 30 4.11 -18.94 -11.48
N LEU A 31 4.24 -17.72 -10.93
CA LEU A 31 5.48 -17.21 -10.33
C LEU A 31 5.96 -18.05 -9.13
N VAL A 32 5.02 -18.52 -8.30
CA VAL A 32 5.35 -19.42 -7.18
C VAL A 32 5.73 -20.81 -7.68
N LYS A 33 4.96 -21.37 -8.63
CA LYS A 33 5.26 -22.71 -9.18
C LYS A 33 6.56 -22.78 -9.97
N SER A 34 7.00 -21.67 -10.57
CA SER A 34 8.29 -21.57 -11.26
C SER A 34 9.46 -21.23 -10.34
N CYS A 35 9.22 -21.09 -9.02
CA CYS A 35 10.20 -20.67 -8.02
C CYS A 35 10.87 -19.32 -8.31
N GLN A 36 10.28 -18.47 -9.17
CA GLN A 36 10.77 -17.12 -9.40
C GLN A 36 10.39 -16.16 -8.27
N VAL A 37 9.27 -16.44 -7.59
CA VAL A 37 8.88 -15.78 -6.36
C VAL A 37 8.70 -16.83 -5.28
N ILE A 38 9.44 -16.68 -4.17
CA ILE A 38 9.32 -17.53 -2.99
C ILE A 38 8.77 -16.64 -1.87
N PRO A 39 7.47 -16.77 -1.53
CA PRO A 39 6.87 -15.96 -0.47
C PRO A 39 7.52 -16.34 0.87
N MET A 40 8.07 -15.36 1.58
CA MET A 40 8.69 -15.60 2.89
C MET A 40 7.76 -15.20 4.03
N PHE A 41 7.16 -14.01 3.96
CA PHE A 41 6.26 -13.49 4.98
C PHE A 41 5.41 -12.35 4.41
N HIS A 42 4.37 -11.98 5.15
CA HIS A 42 3.56 -10.79 4.89
C HIS A 42 3.70 -9.84 6.09
N CYS A 43 4.27 -8.65 5.87
CA CYS A 43 4.44 -7.63 6.92
C CYS A 43 3.33 -6.58 6.83
N TRP A 44 2.71 -6.29 7.97
CA TRP A 44 1.79 -5.17 8.11
C TRP A 44 2.57 -3.96 8.64
N LEU A 45 2.50 -2.85 7.92
CA LEU A 45 3.08 -1.58 8.37
C LEU A 45 2.00 -0.77 9.07
N GLY A 46 2.14 -0.61 10.40
CA GLY A 46 1.32 0.28 11.20
C GLY A 46 2.05 1.59 11.48
N VAL A 47 1.31 2.70 11.53
CA VAL A 47 1.84 3.99 12.00
C VAL A 47 1.58 4.07 13.50
N ASN A 48 2.65 4.14 14.30
CA ASN A 48 2.52 4.35 15.73
C ASN A 48 2.16 5.81 16.02
N LYS A 49 1.00 6.03 16.66
CA LYS A 49 0.48 7.37 17.01
C LYS A 49 1.18 7.98 18.22
N ASP A 50 1.85 7.18 19.04
CA ASP A 50 2.37 7.60 20.34
C ASP A 50 3.63 8.48 20.23
N HIS A 51 4.38 8.37 19.13
CA HIS A 51 5.52 9.24 18.79
C HIS A 51 5.17 10.35 17.80
N SER A 52 3.91 10.41 17.36
CA SER A 52 3.39 11.39 16.39
C SER A 52 2.19 12.15 16.96
N GLY A 53 2.14 12.35 18.28
CA GLY A 53 1.00 12.97 18.98
C GLY A 53 0.60 14.34 18.44
N ALA A 54 1.51 15.05 17.77
CA ALA A 54 1.22 16.30 17.09
C ALA A 54 0.73 16.10 15.63
N LEU A 55 1.11 15.03 14.93
CA LEU A 55 0.74 14.80 13.54
C LEU A 55 -0.68 14.22 13.41
N GLN A 56 -1.58 15.01 12.85
CA GLN A 56 -2.96 14.63 12.59
C GLN A 56 -3.14 14.24 11.13
N ASN A 57 -4.12 13.38 10.87
CA ASN A 57 -4.51 12.91 9.53
C ASN A 57 -3.42 12.19 8.72
N ALA A 58 -2.33 11.75 9.33
CA ALA A 58 -1.35 10.88 8.68
C ALA A 58 -2.00 9.52 8.37
N LYS A 59 -2.12 9.19 7.08
CA LYS A 59 -2.69 7.91 6.62
C LYS A 59 -1.71 7.25 5.65
N CYS A 60 -1.53 5.95 5.85
CA CYS A 60 -0.86 5.09 4.89
C CYS A 60 -1.90 4.62 3.86
N ASN A 61 -1.60 4.72 2.57
CA ASN A 61 -2.45 4.16 1.52
C ASN A 61 -2.16 2.66 1.34
N ALA A 62 -2.99 1.97 0.54
CA ALA A 62 -2.85 0.53 0.31
C ALA A 62 -1.56 0.12 -0.42
N LEU A 63 -0.80 1.08 -0.96
CA LEU A 63 0.51 0.86 -1.59
C LEU A 63 1.67 1.00 -0.59
N GLY A 64 1.39 1.33 0.67
CA GLY A 64 2.43 1.56 1.68
C GLY A 64 3.01 2.97 1.67
N TRP A 65 2.41 3.91 0.92
CA TRP A 65 2.86 5.29 0.84
C TRP A 65 2.07 6.17 1.80
N PHE A 66 2.70 7.21 2.33
CA PHE A 66 2.05 8.19 3.19
C PHE A 66 1.42 9.30 2.34
N ASP A 67 0.14 9.55 2.56
CA ASP A 67 -0.54 10.72 2.01
C ASP A 67 -0.35 11.91 2.97
N PHE A 68 0.39 12.91 2.51
CA PHE A 68 0.66 14.14 3.25
C PHE A 68 -0.26 15.31 2.87
N SER A 69 -1.17 15.14 1.91
CA SER A 69 -1.98 16.25 1.38
C SER A 69 -2.90 16.89 2.42
N ASN A 70 -3.29 16.16 3.47
CA ASN A 70 -4.17 16.63 4.54
C ASN A 70 -3.53 16.51 5.93
N VAL A 71 -2.22 16.30 5.98
CA VAL A 71 -1.49 16.14 7.25
C VAL A 71 -1.20 17.51 7.84
N TRP A 72 -1.47 17.65 9.14
CA TRP A 72 -1.23 18.88 9.87
C TRP A 72 -0.70 18.59 11.27
N VAL A 73 -0.07 19.59 11.88
CA VAL A 73 0.45 19.50 13.25
C VAL A 73 -0.52 20.20 14.18
N LYS A 74 -0.96 19.51 15.24
CA LYS A 74 -1.79 20.09 16.28
C LYS A 74 -1.00 21.21 16.96
N PRO A 75 -1.51 22.46 16.94
CA PRO A 75 -0.83 23.57 17.60
C PRO A 75 -0.87 23.38 19.12
N GLU A 76 0.23 23.71 19.79
CA GLU A 76 0.28 23.83 21.24
C GLU A 76 -0.38 25.16 21.60
N ILE A 77 -1.60 25.10 22.14
CA ILE A 77 -2.26 26.28 22.71
C ILE A 77 -1.81 26.32 24.16
N GLU A 78 -0.94 27.27 24.50
CA GLU A 78 -0.67 27.61 25.91
C GLU A 78 -1.99 28.06 26.52
N ASP A 79 -2.52 27.27 27.45
CA ASP A 79 -3.68 27.66 28.26
C ASP A 79 -3.20 28.77 29.22
N ASN A 80 -3.18 30.00 28.71
CA ASN A 80 -3.00 31.19 29.52
C ASN A 80 -4.28 31.40 30.32
N GLY A 81 -4.45 30.59 31.37
CA GLY A 81 -5.55 30.68 32.32
C GLY A 81 -5.72 32.10 32.82
N GLN A 82 -6.61 32.83 32.18
CA GLN A 82 -7.23 34.05 32.66
C GLN A 82 -8.74 33.84 32.58
N ALA A 83 -9.27 33.15 33.58
CA ALA A 83 -10.64 33.30 34.00
C ALA A 83 -10.65 33.22 35.54
N GLU A 84 -10.97 34.39 36.12
CA GLU A 84 -11.21 34.72 37.53
C GLU A 84 -9.99 35.04 38.42
#